data_AF-A0A357ZEI5-F1
#
_entry.id   AF-A0A357ZEI5-F1
#
_cell.length_a   1.000
_cell.length_b   1.000
_cell.length_c   1.000
_cell.angle_alpha   90.00
_cell.angle_beta   90.00
_cell.angle_gamma   90.00
#
_symmetry.space_group_name_H-M   'P 1'
#
loop_
_entity.id
_entity.type
_entity.pdbx_description
1 polymer ?
#
loop_
_entity_poly.entity_id
_entity_poly.type
_entity_poly.pdbx_seq_one_letter_code
_entity_poly.pdbx_strand_id
1 'polypeptide(L)' 'MLIERRLHAHGIDYNELPSWQKRGIGLYWVEYEKQGFNPQKNLTETTLRRKVHVDMELPLSKRYTDKIAALL' A
#
# COMPACT_ATOMS: atom_id res chain seq x y z
N MET A 1 11.26 8.19 23.78
CA MET A 1 10.94 9.53 24.33
C MET A 1 12.13 10.48 24.57
N LEU A 2 13.40 10.11 24.31
CA LEU A 2 14.52 11.09 24.38
C LEU A 2 14.96 11.61 23.00
N ILE A 3 14.85 10.80 21.95
CA ILE A 3 15.30 11.12 20.59
C ILE A 3 14.36 12.13 19.90
N GLU A 4 13.05 11.94 20.02
CA GLU A 4 12.05 12.83 19.41
C GLU A 4 12.15 14.28 19.92
N ARG A 5 12.42 14.47 21.22
CA ARG A 5 12.65 15.81 21.80
C ARG A 5 13.86 16.51 21.18
N ARG A 6 14.91 15.76 20.83
CA ARG A 6 16.15 16.32 20.27
C ARG A 6 15.98 16.72 18.80
N LEU A 7 15.13 16.00 18.05
CA LEU A 7 14.78 16.35 16.68
C LEU A 7 13.92 17.62 16.63
N HIS A 8 12.95 17.75 17.54
CA HIS A 8 12.13 18.96 17.64
C HIS A 8 12.98 20.20 18.00
N ALA A 9 13.99 20.04 18.86
CA ALA A 9 14.93 21.12 19.18
C ALA A 9 15.77 21.58 17.96
N HIS A 10 15.86 20.76 16.90
CA HIS A 10 16.52 21.10 15.64
C HIS A 10 15.50 21.43 14.52
N GLY A 11 14.22 21.64 14.86
CA GLY A 11 13.17 22.02 13.91
C GLY A 11 12.67 20.89 13.01
N ILE A 12 12.93 19.62 13.37
CA ILE A 12 12.44 18.45 12.62
C ILE A 12 11.23 17.86 13.33
N ASP A 13 10.04 17.94 12.71
CA ASP A 13 8.84 17.27 13.21
C ASP A 13 8.78 15.81 12.72
N TYR A 14 8.99 14.89 13.64
CA TYR A 14 8.89 13.46 13.38
C TYR A 14 7.46 13.02 13.01
N ASN A 15 6.44 13.73 13.49
CA ASN A 15 5.05 13.42 13.18
C ASN A 15 4.70 13.75 11.73
N GLU A 16 5.33 14.78 11.16
CA GLU A 16 5.14 15.18 9.75
C GLU A 16 5.82 14.24 8.76
N LEU A 17 6.75 13.40 9.21
CA LEU A 17 7.41 12.45 8.32
C LEU A 17 6.37 11.50 7.68
N PRO A 18 6.53 11.18 6.39
CA PRO A 18 5.67 10.21 5.72
C PRO A 18 5.63 8.85 6.45
N SER A 19 4.46 8.22 6.44
CA SER A 19 4.25 6.91 7.07
C SER A 19 5.27 5.86 6.64
N TRP A 20 5.65 5.83 5.37
CA TRP A 20 6.61 4.87 4.83
C TRP A 20 8.03 5.03 5.39
N GLN A 21 8.45 6.25 5.74
CA GLN A 21 9.75 6.47 6.37
C GLN A 21 9.78 5.92 7.80
N LYS A 22 8.63 5.99 8.48
CA LYS A 22 8.49 5.52 9.86
C LYS A 22 8.24 4.01 9.96
N ARG A 23 7.59 3.41 8.96
CA ARG A 23 7.01 2.06 9.07
C ARG A 23 7.29 1.13 7.90
N GLY A 24 7.95 1.60 6.85
CA GLY A 24 8.18 0.83 5.62
C GLY A 24 6.95 0.80 4.69
N ILE A 25 7.03 -0.06 3.68
CA ILE A 25 6.04 -0.18 2.60
C ILE A 25 5.56 -1.63 2.46
N GLY A 26 4.32 -1.82 2.01
CA GLY A 26 3.76 -3.13 1.67
C GLY A 26 3.70 -3.34 0.16
N LEU A 27 4.11 -4.50 -0.33
CA LEU A 27 3.90 -4.91 -1.72
C LEU A 27 3.09 -6.20 -1.75
N TYR A 28 1.96 -6.19 -2.45
CA TYR A 28 1.10 -7.36 -2.58
C TYR A 28 0.36 -7.38 -3.92
N TRP A 29 -0.17 -8.54 -4.29
CA TRP A 29 -0.93 -8.71 -5.53
C TRP A 29 -2.38 -8.26 -5.34
N VAL A 30 -2.88 -7.46 -6.26
CA VAL A 30 -4.29 -7.06 -6.32
C VAL A 30 -4.85 -7.40 -7.68
N GLU A 31 -6.05 -7.98 -7.69
CA GLU A 31 -6.80 -8.23 -8.89
C GLU A 31 -7.50 -6.95 -9.34
N TYR A 32 -7.45 -6.68 -10.64
CA TYR A 32 -8.19 -5.58 -11.24
C TYR A 32 -8.82 -6.03 -12.55
N GLU A 33 -9.98 -5.47 -12.82
CA GLU A 33 -10.67 -5.64 -14.09
C GLU A 33 -9.97 -4.83 -15.16
N LYS A 34 -9.63 -5.50 -16.26
CA LYS A 34 -9.12 -4.86 -17.46
C LYS A 34 -10.02 -5.21 -18.63
N GLN A 35 -10.61 -4.19 -19.24
CA GLN A 35 -11.32 -4.35 -20.50
C GLN A 35 -10.31 -4.63 -21.62
N GLY A 36 -10.57 -5.68 -22.38
CA GLY A 36 -9.81 -6.05 -23.57
C GLY A 36 -10.77 -6.34 -24.72
N PHE A 37 -10.32 -6.10 -25.94
CA PHE A 37 -11.06 -6.46 -27.12
C PHE A 37 -10.64 -7.85 -27.60
N ASN A 38 -11.61 -8.74 -27.78
CA ASN A 38 -11.39 -10.08 -28.31
C ASN A 38 -11.67 -10.09 -29.82
N PRO A 39 -10.64 -10.06 -30.69
CA PRO A 39 -10.85 -10.01 -32.14
C PRO A 39 -11.44 -11.30 -32.72
N GLN A 40 -11.37 -12.43 -32.01
CA GLN A 40 -11.98 -13.70 -32.46
C GLN A 40 -13.50 -13.71 -32.28
N LYS A 41 -14.00 -13.02 -31.25
CA LYS A 41 -15.43 -12.91 -30.94
C LYS A 41 -16.03 -11.57 -31.33
N ASN A 42 -15.19 -10.59 -31.72
CA ASN A 42 -15.57 -9.21 -32.02
C ASN A 42 -16.30 -8.51 -30.85
N LEU A 43 -15.90 -8.83 -29.62
CA LEU A 43 -16.54 -8.36 -28.38
C LEU A 43 -15.51 -7.77 -27.42
N THR A 44 -15.94 -6.78 -26.64
CA THR A 44 -15.16 -6.27 -25.52
C THR A 44 -15.44 -7.15 -24.30
N GLU A 45 -14.43 -7.88 -23.83
CA GLU A 45 -14.53 -8.76 -22.67
C GLU A 45 -13.71 -8.17 -21.51
N THR A 46 -14.27 -8.21 -20.30
CA THR A 46 -13.54 -7.84 -19.08
C THR A 46 -12.76 -9.05 -18.57
N THR A 47 -11.45 -8.90 -18.40
CA THR A 47 -10.58 -9.96 -17.85
C THR A 47 -10.02 -9.52 -16.50
N LEU A 48 -9.90 -10.44 -15.56
CA LEU A 48 -9.20 -10.21 -14.30
C LEU A 48 -7.68 -10.35 -14.52
N ARG A 49 -6.93 -9.35 -14.09
CA ARG A 49 -5.46 -9.37 -14.10
C ARG A 49 -4.93 -9.03 -12.72
N ARG A 50 -3.75 -9.57 -12.40
CA ARG A 50 -3.02 -9.23 -11.18
C ARG A 50 -2.04 -8.09 -11.47
N LYS A 51 -2.00 -7.11 -10.58
CA LYS A 51 -0.95 -6.08 -10.53
C LYS A 51 -0.33 -6.05 -9.14
N VAL A 52 0.92 -5.65 -9.06
CA VAL A 52 1.55 -5.32 -7.77
C VAL A 52 0.98 -3.99 -7.30
N HIS A 53 0.42 -3.98 -6.10
CA HIS A 53 0.02 -2.78 -5.40
C HIS A 53 1.11 -2.41 -4.39
N VAL A 54 1.52 -1.14 -4.40
CA VAL A 54 2.48 -0.58 -3.47
C VAL A 54 1.71 0.26 -2.46
N ASP A 55 1.71 -0.17 -1.21
CA ASP A 55 1.07 0.51 -0.10
C ASP A 55 2.13 1.23 0.75
N MET A 56 2.07 2.56 0.73
CA MET A 56 2.98 3.44 1.48
C MET A 56 2.42 3.83 2.87
N GLU A 57 1.18 3.42 3.18
CA GLU A 57 0.46 3.80 4.40
C GLU A 57 0.03 2.57 5.20
N LEU A 58 1.03 1.82 5.66
CA LEU A 58 0.77 0.63 6.45
C LEU A 58 0.05 0.98 7.77
N PRO A 59 -1.07 0.30 8.07
CA PRO A 59 -1.77 0.45 9.33
C PRO A 59 -0.94 -0.15 10.49
N LEU A 60 -1.33 0.16 11.72
CA LEU A 60 -0.65 -0.27 12.94
C LEU A 60 -1.42 -1.37 13.68
N SER A 61 -0.69 -2.12 14.50
CA SER A 61 -1.24 -3.04 15.50
C SER A 61 -2.23 -4.04 14.89
N LYS A 62 -3.41 -4.23 15.50
CA LYS A 62 -4.42 -5.20 15.04
C LYS A 62 -4.81 -5.01 13.58
N ARG A 63 -4.93 -3.76 13.10
CA ARG A 63 -5.27 -3.47 11.70
C ARG A 63 -4.22 -3.96 10.72
N TYR A 64 -2.95 -4.02 11.14
CA TYR A 64 -1.88 -4.60 10.34
C TYR A 64 -2.02 -6.12 10.26
N THR A 65 -2.23 -6.78 11.39
CA THR A 65 -2.45 -8.23 11.44
C THR A 65 -3.67 -8.65 10.62
N ASP A 66 -4.78 -7.94 10.76
CA ASP A 66 -6.01 -8.18 10.00
C ASP A 66 -5.76 -8.02 8.49
N LYS A 67 -4.97 -7.00 8.10
CA LYS A 67 -4.60 -6.76 6.70
C LYS A 67 -3.72 -7.87 6.13
N ILE A 68 -2.76 -8.40 6.90
CA ILE A 68 -1.95 -9.54 6.46
C ILE A 68 -2.82 -10.79 6.33
N ALA A 69 -3.71 -11.05 7.29
CA ALA A 69 -4.59 -12.21 7.25
C ALA A 69 -5.51 -12.19 6.01
N ALA A 70 -5.94 -11.02 5.57
CA ALA A 70 -6.74 -10.86 4.34
C ALA A 70 -5.94 -11.09 3.04
N LEU A 71 -4.61 -11.18 3.10
CA LEU A 71 -3.74 -11.42 1.94
C LEU A 71 -3.28 -12.88 1.80
N LEU A 72 -3.56 -13.72 2.81
CA LEU A 72 -3.28 -15.17 2.82
C LEU A 72 -4.47 -15.96 2.26
#